data_AF-A0A7Z1GV44-F1
#
_entry.id   AF-A0A7Z1GV44-F1
#
_cell.length_a   1.000
_cell.length_b   1.000
_cell.length_c   1.000
_cell.angle_alpha   90.00
_cell.angle_beta   90.00
_cell.angle_gamma   90.00
#
_symmetry.space_group_name_H-M   'P 1'
#
loop_
_entity.id
_entity.type
_entity.pdbx_description
1 polymer ?
#
loop_
_entity_poly.entity_id
_entity_poly.type
_entity_poly.pdbx_seq_one_letter_code
_entity_poly.pdbx_strand_id
1 'polypeptide(L)'
;MPTLHLLCGKIASGKSTLAKTLVAEHAAILLSEDTWLAQLYPGEILSIADYLRCAQRIRGVLGPLVINLLESGVNVVLDFPANTLTNREWLLGLAQAAKVPHRLHYLELDDATCRARLHARNARGDHDFAATDAEFDLITRHFCVPSEAEGLVIEVHRP
;
A
#
# COMPACT_ATOMS: atom_id res chain seq x y z
N MET A 1 -0.90 -20.61 -10.26
CA MET A 1 0.19 -19.62 -10.11
C MET A 1 -0.24 -18.61 -9.07
N PRO A 2 0.62 -18.21 -8.15
CA PRO A 2 0.27 -17.19 -7.16
C PRO A 2 0.13 -15.82 -7.83
N THR A 3 -0.56 -14.90 -7.17
CA THR A 3 -0.78 -13.52 -7.62
C THR A 3 -0.24 -12.55 -6.59
N LEU A 4 0.41 -11.48 -7.06
CA LEU A 4 0.76 -10.32 -6.24
C LEU A 4 -0.38 -9.30 -6.26
N HIS A 5 -1.00 -9.06 -5.12
CA HIS A 5 -2.05 -8.06 -4.95
C HIS A 5 -1.46 -6.76 -4.39
N LEU A 6 -1.73 -5.65 -5.07
CA LEU A 6 -1.21 -4.32 -4.80
C LEU A 6 -2.37 -3.36 -4.47
N LEU A 7 -2.15 -2.37 -3.62
CA LEU A 7 -3.20 -1.45 -3.18
C LEU A 7 -2.88 0.01 -3.53
N CYS A 8 -3.79 0.67 -4.26
CA CYS A 8 -3.69 2.08 -4.62
C CYS A 8 -4.87 2.86 -4.04
N GLY A 9 -4.60 4.01 -3.43
CA GLY A 9 -5.65 4.87 -2.91
C GLY A 9 -5.15 5.85 -1.87
N LYS A 10 -5.89 6.95 -1.70
CA LYS A 10 -5.59 8.02 -0.75
C LYS A 10 -5.59 7.52 0.70
N ILE A 11 -5.06 8.34 1.62
CA ILE A 11 -5.12 8.03 3.05
C ILE A 11 -6.59 7.82 3.44
N ALA A 12 -6.85 6.83 4.31
CA ALA A 12 -8.20 6.46 4.75
C ALA A 12 -9.19 6.05 3.64
N SER A 13 -8.72 5.70 2.44
CA SER A 13 -9.58 5.16 1.36
C SER A 13 -10.12 3.76 1.65
N GLY A 14 -9.55 3.04 2.62
CA GLY A 14 -9.95 1.66 2.96
C GLY A 14 -8.99 0.56 2.50
N LYS A 15 -7.79 0.91 2.00
CA LYS A 15 -6.75 -0.04 1.53
C LYS A 15 -6.52 -1.20 2.51
N SER A 16 -6.19 -0.91 3.77
CA SER A 16 -5.90 -1.95 4.77
C SER A 16 -7.10 -2.84 5.10
N THR A 17 -8.32 -2.34 4.93
CA THR A 17 -9.54 -3.17 5.04
C THR A 17 -9.64 -4.13 3.86
N LEU A 18 -9.49 -3.62 2.64
CA LEU A 18 -9.48 -4.45 1.43
C LEU A 18 -8.34 -5.47 1.47
N ALA A 19 -7.17 -5.09 1.97
CA ALA A 19 -6.02 -5.98 2.14
C ALA A 19 -6.38 -7.24 2.94
N LYS A 20 -7.09 -7.07 4.06
CA LYS A 20 -7.55 -8.17 4.91
C LYS A 20 -8.58 -9.05 4.21
N THR A 21 -9.47 -8.47 3.42
CA THR A 21 -10.43 -9.22 2.59
C THR A 21 -9.70 -10.08 1.56
N LEU A 22 -8.76 -9.50 0.81
CA LEU A 22 -7.98 -10.22 -0.21
C LEU A 22 -7.16 -11.37 0.38
N VAL A 23 -6.62 -11.19 1.59
CA VAL A 23 -5.93 -12.25 2.33
C VAL A 23 -6.82 -13.46 2.55
N ALA A 24 -8.05 -13.23 3.02
CA ALA A 24 -9.01 -14.30 3.27
C ALA A 24 -9.48 -14.96 1.97
N GLU A 25 -9.76 -14.17 0.93
CA GLU A 25 -10.25 -14.66 -0.36
C GLU A 25 -9.21 -15.49 -1.13
N HIS A 26 -7.94 -15.10 -1.06
CA HIS A 26 -6.87 -15.70 -1.84
C HIS A 26 -5.92 -16.59 -1.03
N ALA A 27 -6.18 -16.80 0.27
CA ALA A 27 -5.27 -17.49 1.18
C ALA A 27 -3.83 -16.92 1.07
N ALA A 28 -3.72 -15.59 1.14
CA ALA A 28 -2.48 -14.87 0.88
C ALA A 28 -1.76 -14.45 2.16
N ILE A 29 -0.46 -14.15 2.05
CA ILE A 29 0.29 -13.50 3.13
C ILE A 29 0.17 -11.99 2.98
N LEU A 30 -0.19 -11.30 4.08
CA LEU A 30 -0.20 -9.84 4.16
C LEU A 30 1.15 -9.30 4.60
N LEU A 31 1.68 -8.33 3.86
CA LEU A 31 2.82 -7.51 4.30
C LEU A 31 2.36 -6.05 4.31
N SER A 32 2.50 -5.39 5.46
CA SER A 32 2.04 -4.02 5.70
C SER A 32 3.24 -3.11 5.98
N GLU A 33 3.41 -2.06 5.16
CA GLU A 33 4.49 -1.09 5.35
C GLU A 33 4.30 -0.33 6.67
N ASP A 34 3.08 0.13 6.95
CA ASP A 34 2.75 0.89 8.16
C ASP A 34 3.06 0.11 9.44
N THR A 35 2.71 -1.17 9.49
CA THR A 35 2.98 -2.03 10.64
C THR A 35 4.48 -2.22 10.88
N TRP A 36 5.25 -2.39 9.81
CA TRP A 36 6.71 -2.56 9.93
C TRP A 36 7.39 -1.25 10.29
N LEU A 37 6.96 -0.12 9.73
CA LEU A 37 7.45 1.20 10.09
C LEU A 37 7.21 1.49 11.57
N ALA A 38 6.00 1.22 12.08
CA ALA A 38 5.66 1.42 13.48
C ALA A 38 6.47 0.54 14.44
N GLN A 39 6.77 -0.71 14.05
CA GLN A 39 7.52 -1.65 14.90
C GLN A 39 9.04 -1.47 14.83
N LEU A 40 9.59 -1.21 13.64
CA LEU A 40 11.04 -1.13 13.43
C LEU A 40 11.61 0.26 13.72
N TYR A 41 10.80 1.31 13.59
CA TYR A 41 11.23 2.71 13.72
C TYR A 41 10.33 3.52 14.67
N PRO A 42 10.05 3.04 15.89
CA PRO A 42 9.16 3.73 16.83
C PRO A 42 9.72 5.10 17.19
N GLY A 43 8.95 6.16 16.91
CA GLY A 43 9.33 7.54 17.20
C GLY A 43 10.36 8.17 16.25
N GLU A 44 10.80 7.47 15.18
CA GLU A 44 11.76 8.03 14.22
C GLU A 44 11.11 8.74 13.02
N ILE A 45 9.82 8.50 12.76
CA ILE A 45 9.12 9.08 11.61
C ILE A 45 8.43 10.38 12.06
N LEU A 46 9.17 11.48 11.95
CA LEU A 46 8.69 12.82 12.33
C LEU A 46 8.42 13.72 11.11
N SER A 47 8.75 13.23 9.92
CA SER A 47 8.61 13.95 8.66
C SER A 47 8.42 13.00 7.49
N ILE A 48 8.01 13.52 6.33
CA ILE A 48 7.95 12.75 5.08
C ILE A 48 9.33 12.22 4.68
N ALA A 49 10.39 13.00 4.93
CA ALA A 49 11.75 12.57 4.61
C ALA A 49 12.18 11.35 5.45
N ASP A 50 11.80 11.33 6.74
CA ASP A 50 12.02 10.17 7.61
C ASP A 50 11.23 8.95 7.15
N TYR A 51 9.96 9.15 6.82
CA TYR A 51 9.11 8.10 6.26
C TYR A 51 9.76 7.49 5.01
N LEU A 52 10.19 8.31 4.03
CA LEU A 52 10.82 7.83 2.80
C LEU A 52 12.11 7.06 3.09
N ARG A 53 12.97 7.56 3.98
CA ARG A 53 14.22 6.88 4.39
C ARG A 53 13.93 5.51 5.01
N CYS A 54 12.99 5.44 5.94
CA CYS A 54 12.63 4.19 6.63
C CYS A 54 11.92 3.19 5.71
N ALA A 55 10.99 3.66 4.88
CA ALA A 55 10.30 2.84 3.88
C ALA A 55 11.29 2.24 2.88
N GLN A 56 12.29 2.99 2.40
CA GLN A 56 13.32 2.47 1.51
C GLN A 56 14.14 1.34 2.14
N ARG A 57 14.47 1.43 3.44
CA ARG A 57 15.16 0.33 4.16
C ARG A 57 14.32 -0.94 4.20
N ILE A 58 13.03 -0.81 4.50
CA ILE A 58 12.08 -1.94 4.51
C ILE A 58 11.98 -2.58 3.12
N ARG A 59 11.83 -1.76 2.07
CA ARG A 59 11.71 -2.24 0.68
C ARG A 59 12.94 -3.01 0.22
N GLY A 60 14.14 -2.58 0.62
CA GLY A 60 15.39 -3.29 0.32
C GLY A 60 15.45 -4.71 0.87
N VAL A 61 14.84 -4.96 2.03
CA VAL A 61 14.74 -6.30 2.63
C VAL A 61 13.57 -7.08 2.05
N LEU A 62 12.43 -6.43 1.85
CA LEU A 62 11.21 -7.10 1.43
C LEU A 62 11.18 -7.52 -0.03
N GLY A 63 11.84 -6.80 -0.93
CA GLY A 63 11.81 -7.11 -2.36
C GLY A 63 12.18 -8.59 -2.65
N PRO A 64 13.37 -9.06 -2.22
CA PRO A 64 13.77 -10.46 -2.38
C PRO A 64 12.85 -11.45 -1.65
N LEU A 65 12.36 -11.10 -0.46
CA LEU A 65 11.44 -11.98 0.29
C LEU A 65 10.11 -12.18 -0.44
N VAL A 66 9.52 -11.11 -0.96
CA VAL A 66 8.27 -11.16 -1.73
C VAL A 66 8.45 -12.02 -2.97
N ILE A 67 9.55 -11.83 -3.71
CA ILE A 67 9.87 -12.64 -4.89
C ILE A 67 9.95 -14.13 -4.52
N ASN A 68 10.70 -14.48 -3.47
CA ASN A 68 10.83 -15.86 -3.02
C ASN A 68 9.49 -16.49 -2.60
N LEU A 69 8.61 -15.73 -1.94
CA LEU A 69 7.26 -16.20 -1.56
C LEU A 69 6.41 -16.50 -2.80
N LEU A 70 6.42 -15.59 -3.78
CA LEU A 70 5.69 -15.75 -5.04
C LEU A 70 6.25 -16.94 -5.84
N GLU A 71 7.56 -17.10 -5.94
CA GLU A 71 8.18 -18.25 -6.62
C GLU A 71 7.86 -19.58 -5.92
N SER A 72 7.63 -19.55 -4.60
CA SER A 72 7.22 -20.70 -3.79
C SER A 72 5.73 -21.03 -3.88
N GLY A 73 4.96 -20.33 -4.72
CA GLY A 73 3.53 -20.63 -4.91
C GLY A 73 2.59 -19.88 -3.96
N VAL A 74 3.07 -18.91 -3.19
CA VAL A 74 2.29 -18.21 -2.16
C VAL A 74 1.73 -16.89 -2.71
N ASN A 75 0.42 -16.67 -2.56
CA ASN A 75 -0.20 -15.37 -2.87
C ASN A 75 0.27 -14.32 -1.85
N VAL A 76 0.53 -13.09 -2.32
CA VAL A 76 0.99 -12.00 -1.45
C VAL A 76 0.10 -10.78 -1.65
N VAL A 77 -0.33 -10.17 -0.55
CA VAL A 77 -0.96 -8.85 -0.54
C VAL A 77 0.03 -7.86 0.06
N LEU A 78 0.38 -6.82 -0.70
CA LEU A 78 1.23 -5.73 -0.24
C LEU A 78 0.36 -4.52 0.10
N ASP A 79 0.17 -4.25 1.40
CA ASP A 79 -0.35 -2.97 1.91
C ASP A 79 0.79 -1.95 1.97
N PHE A 80 1.27 -1.63 0.76
CA PHE A 80 2.30 -0.63 0.46
C PHE A 80 1.66 0.42 -0.45
N PRO A 81 2.02 1.70 -0.32
CA PRO A 81 1.34 2.75 -1.06
C PRO A 81 1.72 2.76 -2.54
N ALA A 82 0.83 2.27 -3.41
CA ALA A 82 0.95 2.37 -4.87
C ALA A 82 0.52 3.74 -5.43
N ASN A 83 0.80 4.81 -4.68
CA ASN A 83 0.20 6.14 -4.89
C ASN A 83 0.98 7.02 -5.88
N THR A 84 2.26 6.73 -6.10
CA THR A 84 3.10 7.42 -7.09
C THR A 84 3.47 6.46 -8.22
N LEU A 85 3.84 6.98 -9.39
CA LEU A 85 4.34 6.18 -10.50
C LEU A 85 5.55 5.33 -10.07
N THR A 86 6.55 5.95 -9.43
CA THR A 86 7.75 5.25 -8.94
C THR A 86 7.45 4.12 -7.95
N ASN A 87 6.45 4.30 -7.08
CA ASN A 87 6.03 3.22 -6.19
C ASN A 87 5.42 2.06 -6.98
N ARG A 88 4.62 2.35 -8.00
CA ARG A 88 4.00 1.32 -8.85
C ARG A 88 5.03 0.60 -9.72
N GLU A 89 6.01 1.30 -10.26
CA GLU A 89 7.13 0.69 -10.99
C GLU A 89 7.88 -0.32 -10.11
N TRP A 90 8.21 0.05 -8.87
CA TRP A 90 8.86 -0.88 -7.94
C TRP A 90 7.97 -2.08 -7.60
N LEU A 91 6.70 -1.86 -7.26
CA LEU A 91 5.76 -2.92 -6.90
C LEU A 91 5.50 -3.89 -8.07
N LEU A 92 5.30 -3.36 -9.27
CA LEU A 92 5.13 -4.14 -10.49
C LEU A 92 6.41 -4.95 -10.81
N GLY A 93 7.58 -4.38 -10.59
CA GLY A 93 8.87 -5.04 -10.75
C GLY A 93 9.01 -6.32 -9.94
N LEU A 94 8.38 -6.41 -8.76
CA LEU A 94 8.39 -7.63 -7.93
C LEU A 94 7.66 -8.79 -8.63
N ALA A 95 6.47 -8.53 -9.17
CA ALA A 95 5.72 -9.55 -9.91
C ALA A 95 6.41 -9.96 -11.21
N GLN A 96 7.01 -8.99 -11.92
CA GLN A 96 7.78 -9.24 -13.14
C GLN A 96 9.01 -10.11 -12.87
N ALA A 97 9.75 -9.82 -11.79
CA ALA A 97 10.91 -10.61 -11.40
C ALA A 97 10.53 -12.06 -11.06
N ALA A 98 9.47 -12.26 -10.29
CA ALA A 98 8.94 -13.59 -9.95
C ALA A 98 8.20 -14.27 -11.12
N LYS A 99 7.94 -13.55 -12.24
CA LYS A 99 7.19 -14.01 -13.42
C LYS A 99 5.78 -14.52 -13.07
N VAL A 100 5.10 -13.79 -12.19
CA VAL A 100 3.75 -14.11 -11.73
C VAL A 100 2.73 -13.03 -12.14
N PRO A 101 1.43 -13.36 -12.20
CA PRO A 101 0.38 -12.36 -12.31
C PRO A 101 0.41 -11.35 -11.17
N HIS A 102 -0.08 -10.14 -11.44
CA HIS A 102 -0.35 -9.13 -10.43
C HIS A 102 -1.76 -8.54 -10.62
N ARG A 103 -2.27 -7.90 -9.58
CA ARG A 103 -3.50 -7.13 -9.61
C ARG A 103 -3.33 -5.87 -8.76
N LEU A 104 -3.57 -4.70 -9.36
CA LEU A 104 -3.64 -3.44 -8.63
C LEU A 104 -5.09 -3.12 -8.29
N HIS A 105 -5.43 -3.15 -7.00
CA HIS A 105 -6.74 -2.75 -6.50
C HIS A 105 -6.71 -1.25 -6.20
N TYR A 106 -7.36 -0.46 -7.06
CA TYR A 106 -7.48 0.99 -6.93
C TYR A 106 -8.77 1.37 -6.23
N LEU A 107 -8.69 1.97 -5.05
CA LEU A 107 -9.83 2.53 -4.34
C LEU A 107 -10.03 4.00 -4.77
N GLU A 108 -11.04 4.20 -5.62
CA GLU A 108 -11.42 5.49 -6.18
C GLU A 108 -12.42 6.19 -5.26
N LEU A 109 -11.91 7.06 -4.38
CA LEU A 109 -12.71 7.87 -3.47
C LEU A 109 -12.30 9.34 -3.50
N ASP A 110 -13.30 10.21 -3.29
CA ASP A 110 -13.09 11.64 -3.17
C ASP A 110 -12.40 12.02 -1.84
N ASP A 111 -11.84 13.22 -1.81
CA ASP A 111 -11.09 13.71 -0.65
C ASP A 111 -11.98 13.93 0.58
N ALA A 112 -13.23 14.36 0.39
CA ALA A 112 -14.12 14.65 1.50
C ALA A 112 -14.48 13.37 2.27
N THR A 113 -14.77 12.29 1.53
CA THR A 113 -15.01 10.95 2.07
C THR A 113 -13.76 10.42 2.81
N CYS A 114 -12.58 10.56 2.19
CA CYS A 114 -11.33 10.12 2.82
C CYS A 114 -11.03 10.89 4.11
N ARG A 115 -11.23 12.21 4.14
CA ARG A 115 -11.04 13.03 5.35
C ARG A 115 -12.03 12.68 6.44
N ALA A 116 -13.31 12.53 6.12
CA ALA A 116 -14.32 12.12 7.10
C ALA A 116 -13.94 10.79 7.76
N ARG A 117 -13.45 9.81 6.97
CA ARG A 117 -12.95 8.52 7.48
C ARG A 117 -11.67 8.70 8.32
N LEU A 118 -10.75 9.56 7.90
CA LEU A 118 -9.53 9.87 8.65
C LEU A 118 -9.86 10.43 10.03
N HIS A 119 -10.73 11.45 10.12
CA HIS A 119 -11.14 12.02 11.41
C HIS A 119 -11.82 10.99 12.30
N ALA A 120 -12.73 10.18 11.74
CA ALA A 120 -13.40 9.12 12.49
C ALA A 120 -12.42 8.07 13.03
N ARG A 121 -11.35 7.76 12.29
CA ARG A 121 -10.29 6.85 12.74
C ARG A 121 -9.43 7.49 13.83
N ASN A 122 -9.02 8.74 13.64
CA ASN A 122 -8.22 9.47 14.62
C ASN A 122 -8.95 9.59 15.97
N ALA A 123 -10.27 9.78 15.95
CA ALA A 123 -11.09 9.82 17.16
C ALA A 123 -11.17 8.48 17.92
N ARG A 124 -10.95 7.34 17.25
CA ARG A 124 -10.96 6.00 17.87
C ARG A 124 -9.61 5.58 18.45
N GLY A 125 -8.50 6.14 17.94
CA GLY A 125 -7.14 5.81 18.40
C GLY A 125 -6.57 4.49 17.85
N ASP A 126 -7.32 3.76 17.02
CA ASP A 126 -6.91 2.46 16.44
C ASP A 126 -6.00 2.62 15.20
N HIS A 127 -4.94 3.44 15.27
CA HIS A 127 -4.03 3.65 14.14
C HIS A 127 -2.56 3.65 14.54
N ASP A 128 -1.72 3.15 13.64
CA ASP A 128 -0.26 3.27 13.75
C ASP A 128 0.19 4.73 13.55
N PHE A 129 -0.57 5.50 12.75
CA PHE A 129 -0.29 6.92 12.44
C PHE A 129 -1.57 7.77 12.40
N ALA A 130 -1.52 8.93 13.08
CA ALA A 130 -2.60 9.91 13.20
C ALA A 130 -2.40 11.09 12.24
N ALA A 131 -2.65 10.90 10.94
CA ALA A 131 -2.43 11.99 9.98
C ALA A 131 -3.40 13.16 10.24
N THR A 132 -2.87 14.39 10.16
CA THR A 132 -3.61 15.66 10.16
C THR A 132 -4.14 15.98 8.77
N ASP A 133 -5.05 16.97 8.65
CA ASP A 133 -5.51 17.46 7.34
C ASP A 133 -4.39 18.04 6.49
N ALA A 134 -3.43 18.72 7.12
CA ALA A 134 -2.28 19.29 6.43
C ALA A 134 -1.38 18.20 5.84
N GLU A 135 -1.16 17.11 6.58
CA GLU A 135 -0.42 15.94 6.09
C GLU A 135 -1.22 15.18 5.02
N PHE A 136 -2.54 15.07 5.19
CA PHE A 136 -3.42 14.51 4.16
C PHE A 136 -3.26 15.26 2.84
N ASP A 137 -3.32 16.59 2.87
CA ASP A 137 -3.15 17.43 1.68
C ASP A 137 -1.76 17.25 1.07
N LEU A 138 -0.73 17.29 1.90
CA LEU A 138 0.66 17.17 1.47
C LEU A 138 0.92 15.82 0.79
N ILE A 139 0.46 14.72 1.38
CA ILE A 139 0.63 13.37 0.83
C ILE A 139 -0.24 13.18 -0.42
N THR A 140 -1.47 13.68 -0.40
CA THR A 140 -2.41 13.54 -1.53
C THR A 140 -1.95 14.31 -2.77
N ARG A 141 -1.15 15.39 -2.64
CA ARG A 141 -0.53 16.08 -3.79
C ARG A 141 0.39 15.19 -4.62
N HIS A 142 0.96 14.15 -4.02
CA HIS A 142 1.81 13.19 -4.73
C HIS A 142 1.02 12.03 -5.35
N PHE A 143 -0.30 11.95 -5.10
CA PHE A 143 -1.13 10.88 -5.62
C PHE A 143 -1.36 11.02 -7.12
N CYS A 144 -1.04 9.97 -7.88
CA CYS A 144 -1.37 9.85 -9.29
C CYS A 144 -2.33 8.67 -9.48
N VAL A 145 -3.46 8.91 -10.16
CA VAL A 145 -4.41 7.84 -10.55
C VAL A 145 -3.65 6.79 -11.39
N PRO A 146 -3.77 5.49 -11.10
CA PRO A 146 -3.10 4.46 -11.87
C PRO A 146 -3.72 4.30 -13.25
N SER A 147 -2.90 3.94 -14.24
CA SER A 147 -3.33 3.72 -15.62
C SER A 147 -2.82 2.38 -16.15
N GLU A 148 -3.62 1.73 -17.00
CA GLU A 148 -3.21 0.50 -17.70
C GLU A 148 -1.99 0.73 -18.63
N ALA A 149 -1.72 1.98 -19.04
CA ALA A 149 -0.52 2.35 -19.79
C ALA A 149 0.79 2.06 -19.04
N GLU A 150 0.72 1.89 -17.71
CA GLU A 150 1.85 1.48 -16.86
C GLU A 150 2.12 -0.04 -16.90
N GLY A 151 1.34 -0.81 -17.69
CA GLY A 151 1.42 -2.27 -17.73
C GLY A 151 0.71 -2.95 -16.54
N LEU A 152 -0.14 -2.20 -15.84
CA LEU A 152 -0.88 -2.66 -14.67
C LEU A 152 -2.19 -3.33 -15.06
N VAL A 153 -2.50 -4.44 -14.39
CA VAL A 153 -3.85 -5.00 -14.40
C VAL A 153 -4.63 -4.37 -13.25
N ILE A 154 -5.55 -3.44 -13.56
CA ILE A 154 -6.24 -2.61 -12.57
C ILE A 154 -7.64 -3.16 -12.28
N GLU A 155 -8.04 -3.16 -11.02
CA GLU A 155 -9.41 -3.36 -10.57
C GLU A 155 -9.83 -2.16 -9.71
N VAL A 156 -10.92 -1.48 -10.12
CA VAL A 156 -11.38 -0.26 -9.49
C VAL A 156 -12.48 -0.57 -8.46
N HIS A 157 -12.31 -0.06 -7.26
CA HIS A 157 -13.21 -0.20 -6.12
C HIS A 157 -13.82 1.16 -5.77
N ARG A 158 -15.13 1.22 -5.58
CA ARG A 158 -15.86 2.42 -5.13
C ARG A 158 -16.66 2.15 -3.84
N PRO A 159 -15.96 1.94 -2.71
CA PRO A 159 -16.57 1.46 -1.45
C PRO A 159 -17.07 2.57 -0.50
#